data_AF-A0AAN6WXF0-F1
#
_entry.id   AF-A0AAN6WXF0-F1
#
_cell.length_a   1.000
_cell.length_b   1.000
_cell.length_c   1.000
_cell.angle_alpha   90.00
_cell.angle_beta   90.00
_cell.angle_gamma   90.00
#
_symmetry.space_group_name_H-M   'P 1'
#
loop_
_entity.id
_entity.type
_entity.pdbx_description
1 polymer ?
#
loop_
_entity_poly.entity_id
_entity_poly.type
_entity_poly.pdbx_seq_one_letter_code
_entity_poly.pdbx_strand_id
1 'polypeptide(L)'
;KWHKFKIYAMTLSLLVSAVVFGVAIAMGFINAPYMEAWSFYPVEVELGLSGTAAGLAILFIAIEHMRICFSTLRRGMHPGWLVTFNLLISLLAIGSIVATGAYVTEWNDYLGDYDYPTSNPATTDAARNTGILQQVLLAFDCILLVIHFVLFIGACVEVHKTNKAKRETKTIFIAVPPGGPLPEQVFHVAQPTSSIRWGPPTPRSQQTPPPQVVQYAGYYAPEPQAGPGAVPVVYQQPFQGFYA
;
A
#
# COMPACT_ATOMS: atom_id res chain seq x y z
N LYS A 1 17.11 -3.59 5.11
CA LYS A 1 17.08 -2.13 5.42
C LYS A 1 15.69 -1.54 5.25
N TRP A 2 15.03 -1.74 4.10
CA TRP A 2 13.67 -1.25 3.82
C TRP A 2 12.61 -1.59 4.90
N HIS A 3 12.59 -2.83 5.40
CA HIS A 3 11.64 -3.25 6.44
C HIS A 3 11.73 -2.41 7.72
N LYS A 4 12.94 -2.03 8.15
CA LYS A 4 13.12 -1.17 9.34
C LYS A 4 12.59 0.23 9.08
N PHE A 5 12.93 0.81 7.93
CA PHE A 5 12.43 2.12 7.50
C PHE A 5 10.90 2.16 7.45
N LYS A 6 10.27 1.12 6.88
CA LYS A 6 8.80 0.99 6.81
C LYS A 6 8.17 1.00 8.21
N ILE A 7 8.74 0.27 9.17
CA ILE A 7 8.25 0.28 10.55
C ILE A 7 8.35 1.69 11.14
N TYR A 8 9.51 2.36 11.03
CA TYR A 8 9.68 3.71 11.57
C TYR A 8 8.72 4.73 10.93
N ALA A 9 8.52 4.66 9.61
CA ALA A 9 7.58 5.51 8.90
C ALA A 9 6.13 5.25 9.32
N MET A 10 5.74 3.97 9.52
CA MET A 10 4.41 3.61 10.04
C MET A 10 4.19 4.10 11.48
N THR A 11 5.19 3.97 12.36
CA THR A 11 5.09 4.49 13.73
C THR A 11 5.00 6.00 13.76
N LEU A 12 5.77 6.70 12.92
CA LEU A 12 5.70 8.15 12.81
C LEU A 12 4.35 8.61 12.27
N SER A 13 3.84 7.95 11.23
CA SER A 13 2.49 8.17 10.70
C SER A 13 1.43 8.01 11.78
N LEU A 14 1.51 6.96 12.61
CA LEU A 14 0.57 6.74 13.71
C LEU A 14 0.58 7.88 14.73
N LEU A 15 1.77 8.38 15.10
CA LEU A 15 1.88 9.52 16.01
C LEU A 15 1.27 10.79 15.42
N VAL A 16 1.58 11.09 14.15
CA VAL A 16 1.03 12.25 13.44
C VAL A 16 -0.49 12.14 13.32
N SER A 17 -1.02 11.00 12.90
CA SER A 17 -2.46 10.78 12.80
C SER A 17 -3.17 10.88 14.14
N ALA A 18 -2.56 10.42 15.24
CA ALA A 18 -3.13 10.57 16.58
C ALA A 18 -3.24 12.05 16.99
N VAL A 19 -2.24 12.87 16.64
CA VAL A 19 -2.28 14.32 16.88
C VAL A 19 -3.37 14.98 16.03
N VAL A 20 -3.41 14.72 14.72
CA VAL A 20 -4.45 15.25 13.81
C VAL A 20 -5.84 14.89 14.31
N PHE A 21 -6.06 13.63 14.68
CA PHE A 21 -7.34 13.15 15.19
C PHE A 21 -7.72 13.82 16.53
N GLY A 22 -6.75 14.00 17.43
CA GLY A 22 -6.97 14.70 18.70
C GLY A 22 -7.31 16.18 18.51
N VAL A 23 -6.60 16.88 17.61
CA VAL A 23 -6.88 18.29 17.28
C VAL A 23 -8.24 18.43 16.61
N ALA A 24 -8.60 17.53 15.69
CA ALA A 24 -9.92 17.49 15.06
C ALA A 24 -11.04 17.36 16.11
N ILE A 25 -10.91 16.42 17.06
CA ILE A 25 -11.88 16.26 18.15
C ILE A 25 -11.94 17.53 19.03
N ALA A 26 -10.79 18.09 19.40
CA ALA A 26 -10.73 19.30 20.21
C ALA A 26 -11.42 20.49 19.52
N MET A 27 -11.20 20.68 18.23
CA MET A 27 -11.90 21.68 17.42
C MET A 27 -13.41 21.45 17.41
N GLY A 28 -13.86 20.20 17.33
CA GLY A 28 -15.28 19.85 17.41
C GLY A 28 -15.91 20.31 18.72
N PHE A 29 -15.26 20.06 19.85
CA PHE A 29 -15.74 20.50 21.16
C PHE A 29 -15.71 22.02 21.35
N ILE A 30 -14.68 22.70 20.84
CA ILE A 30 -14.58 24.16 20.91
C ILE A 30 -15.69 24.82 20.10
N ASN A 31 -16.04 24.28 18.93
CA ASN A 31 -17.01 24.88 18.02
C ASN A 31 -18.47 24.47 18.30
N ALA A 32 -18.71 23.34 18.98
CA ALA A 32 -20.05 22.83 19.29
C ALA A 32 -21.03 23.85 19.92
N PRO A 33 -20.63 24.74 20.86
CA PRO A 33 -21.54 25.72 21.46
C PRO A 33 -22.00 26.82 20.49
N TYR A 34 -21.33 26.99 19.35
CA TYR A 34 -21.56 28.08 18.42
C TYR A 34 -22.34 27.65 17.16
N MET A 35 -22.79 26.39 17.09
CA MET A 35 -23.43 25.80 15.91
C MET A 35 -24.93 26.11 15.72
N GLU A 36 -25.59 26.79 16.66
CA GLU A 36 -27.06 27.00 16.58
C GLU A 36 -27.51 28.04 15.52
N ALA A 37 -26.60 28.80 14.92
CA ALA A 37 -26.97 29.88 14.00
C ALA A 37 -26.36 29.66 12.60
N TRP A 38 -27.07 28.89 11.77
CA TRP A 38 -27.11 29.04 10.32
C TRP A 38 -25.76 29.30 9.62
N SER A 39 -24.96 28.26 9.37
CA SER A 39 -24.01 28.20 8.24
C SER A 39 -23.40 26.81 8.16
N PHE A 40 -23.30 26.25 6.96
CA PHE A 40 -22.37 25.15 6.68
C PHE A 40 -20.97 25.65 7.05
N TYR A 41 -20.51 25.37 8.27
CA TYR A 41 -19.20 25.85 8.69
C TYR A 41 -18.14 24.97 8.03
N PRO A 42 -17.13 25.57 7.37
CA PRO A 42 -16.02 24.84 6.75
C PRO A 42 -15.29 23.94 7.75
N VAL A 43 -15.38 24.24 9.05
CA VAL A 43 -14.89 23.40 10.14
C VAL A 43 -15.49 21.99 10.12
N GLU A 44 -16.76 21.79 9.76
CA GLU A 44 -17.36 20.45 9.70
C GLU A 44 -16.79 19.62 8.54
N VAL A 45 -16.57 20.28 7.39
CA VAL A 45 -15.99 19.66 6.20
C VAL A 45 -14.52 19.32 6.46
N GLU A 46 -13.78 20.23 7.08
CA GLU A 46 -12.39 20.05 7.50
C GLU A 46 -12.25 18.91 8.53
N LEU A 47 -13.08 18.93 9.58
CA LEU A 47 -13.07 17.92 10.64
C LEU A 47 -13.53 16.56 10.10
N GLY A 48 -14.48 16.56 9.17
CA GLY A 48 -14.87 15.37 8.42
C GLY A 48 -13.73 14.82 7.56
N LEU A 49 -13.07 15.64 6.74
CA LEU A 49 -12.01 15.17 5.83
C LEU A 49 -10.71 14.82 6.56
N SER A 50 -10.17 15.73 7.36
CA SER A 50 -8.93 15.52 8.13
C SER A 50 -9.12 14.41 9.16
N GLY A 51 -10.23 14.44 9.91
CA GLY A 51 -10.55 13.43 10.91
C GLY A 51 -10.76 12.04 10.31
N THR A 52 -11.44 11.92 9.16
CA THR A 52 -11.59 10.62 8.48
C THR A 52 -10.28 10.12 7.89
N ALA A 53 -9.44 10.99 7.33
CA ALA A 53 -8.12 10.62 6.83
C ALA A 53 -7.24 10.06 7.96
N ALA A 54 -7.15 10.79 9.08
CA ALA A 54 -6.38 10.38 10.26
C ALA A 54 -6.95 9.10 10.89
N GLY A 55 -8.27 9.00 11.03
CA GLY A 55 -8.95 7.81 11.56
C GLY A 55 -8.70 6.58 10.69
N LEU A 56 -8.82 6.70 9.36
CA LEU A 56 -8.49 5.62 8.43
C LEU A 56 -7.02 5.22 8.51
N ALA A 57 -6.10 6.18 8.63
CA ALA A 57 -4.68 5.91 8.81
C ALA A 57 -4.41 5.12 10.11
N ILE A 58 -5.02 5.50 11.23
CA ILE A 58 -4.90 4.79 12.51
C ILE A 58 -5.44 3.36 12.38
N LEU A 59 -6.65 3.18 11.86
CA LEU A 59 -7.26 1.86 11.66
C LEU A 59 -6.40 0.98 10.77
N PHE A 60 -5.91 1.52 9.67
CA PHE A 60 -5.08 0.80 8.73
C PHE A 60 -3.75 0.35 9.34
N ILE A 61 -3.06 1.24 10.05
CA ILE A 61 -1.80 0.92 10.74
C ILE A 61 -2.05 -0.12 11.84
N ALA A 62 -3.15 0.01 12.58
CA ALA A 62 -3.53 -0.96 13.61
C ALA A 62 -3.79 -2.36 13.01
N ILE A 63 -4.48 -2.44 11.88
CA ILE A 63 -4.74 -3.72 11.17
C ILE A 63 -3.42 -4.35 10.71
N GLU A 64 -2.53 -3.58 10.08
CA GLU A 64 -1.23 -4.08 9.65
C GLU A 64 -0.40 -4.55 10.85
N HIS A 65 -0.39 -3.80 11.95
CA HIS A 65 0.33 -4.16 13.17
C HIS A 65 -0.22 -5.45 13.80
N MET A 66 -1.56 -5.56 13.92
CA MET A 66 -2.22 -6.77 14.38
C MET A 66 -1.87 -7.98 13.49
N ARG A 67 -1.87 -7.82 12.17
CA ARG A 67 -1.48 -8.92 11.27
C ARG A 67 -0.03 -9.35 11.46
N ILE A 68 0.89 -8.43 11.68
CA ILE A 68 2.30 -8.76 11.95
C ILE A 68 2.43 -9.51 13.29
N CYS A 69 1.71 -9.07 14.32
CA CYS A 69 1.74 -9.69 15.65
C CYS A 69 1.09 -11.08 15.69
N PHE A 70 -0.04 -11.28 15.00
CA PHE A 70 -0.81 -12.53 15.04
C PHE A 70 -0.44 -13.54 13.94
N SER A 71 0.29 -13.14 12.90
CA SER A 71 0.68 -14.07 11.84
C SER A 71 1.89 -14.90 12.26
N THR A 72 1.67 -16.19 12.57
CA THR A 72 2.74 -17.20 12.75
C THR A 72 3.65 -17.32 11.54
N LEU A 73 3.11 -17.04 10.34
CA LEU A 73 3.85 -17.05 9.08
C LEU A 73 4.60 -15.74 8.79
N ARG A 74 4.44 -14.70 9.63
CA ARG A 74 4.98 -13.34 9.41
C ARG A 74 4.74 -12.80 7.99
N ARG A 75 3.69 -13.28 7.32
CA ARG A 75 3.30 -12.82 5.99
C ARG A 75 2.42 -11.59 6.16
N GLY A 76 2.98 -10.42 5.87
CA GLY A 76 2.26 -9.14 5.87
C GLY A 76 1.10 -9.11 4.88
N MET A 77 0.30 -8.03 4.89
CA MET A 77 -0.76 -7.85 3.90
C MET A 77 -0.20 -7.89 2.46
N HIS A 78 -1.06 -8.33 1.53
CA HIS A 78 -0.69 -8.34 0.12
C HIS A 78 -0.27 -6.92 -0.30
N PRO A 79 0.87 -6.76 -1.00
CA PRO A 79 1.46 -5.44 -1.27
C PRO A 79 0.52 -4.55 -2.11
N GLY A 80 -0.42 -5.14 -2.86
CA GLY A 80 -1.46 -4.39 -3.55
C GLY A 80 -2.42 -3.62 -2.63
N TRP A 81 -2.83 -4.18 -1.49
CA TRP A 81 -3.71 -3.47 -0.55
C TRP A 81 -2.99 -2.27 0.07
N LEU A 82 -1.71 -2.44 0.42
CA LEU A 82 -0.87 -1.36 0.95
C LEU A 82 -0.82 -0.16 0.00
N VAL A 83 -0.73 -0.39 -1.32
CA VAL A 83 -0.75 0.69 -2.32
C VAL A 83 -2.09 1.42 -2.29
N THR A 84 -3.20 0.69 -2.34
CA THR A 84 -4.56 1.28 -2.40
C THR A 84 -4.86 2.15 -1.18
N PHE A 85 -4.54 1.67 0.03
CA PHE A 85 -4.83 2.43 1.25
C PHE A 85 -3.95 3.67 1.39
N ASN A 86 -2.65 3.58 1.09
CA ASN A 86 -1.79 4.77 1.11
C ASN A 86 -2.22 5.83 0.08
N LEU A 87 -2.66 5.39 -1.10
CA LEU A 87 -3.21 6.30 -2.13
C LEU A 87 -4.51 6.96 -1.66
N LEU A 88 -5.43 6.18 -1.10
CA LEU A 88 -6.71 6.70 -0.58
C LEU A 88 -6.50 7.73 0.53
N ILE A 89 -5.63 7.42 1.50
CA ILE A 89 -5.29 8.34 2.60
C ILE A 89 -4.62 9.60 2.04
N SER A 90 -3.70 9.46 1.07
CA SER A 90 -3.07 10.62 0.43
C SER A 90 -4.08 11.51 -0.29
N LEU A 91 -5.09 10.93 -0.96
CA LEU A 91 -6.12 11.68 -1.65
C LEU A 91 -7.02 12.45 -0.66
N LEU A 92 -7.41 11.81 0.44
CA LEU A 92 -8.15 12.47 1.53
C LEU A 92 -7.34 13.60 2.16
N ALA A 93 -6.04 13.38 2.40
CA ALA A 93 -5.15 14.41 2.92
C ALA A 93 -5.02 15.60 1.96
N ILE A 94 -4.89 15.37 0.65
CA ILE A 94 -4.91 16.46 -0.36
C ILE A 94 -6.23 17.22 -0.30
N GLY A 95 -7.37 16.51 -0.22
CA GLY A 95 -8.68 17.13 -0.08
C GLY A 95 -8.77 18.02 1.16
N SER A 96 -8.27 17.52 2.30
CA SER A 96 -8.17 18.28 3.55
C SER A 96 -7.32 19.54 3.39
N ILE A 97 -6.10 19.41 2.85
CA ILE A 97 -5.17 20.53 2.64
C ILE A 97 -5.79 21.61 1.74
N VAL A 98 -6.48 21.23 0.66
CA VAL A 98 -7.13 22.18 -0.24
C VAL A 98 -8.29 22.89 0.45
N ALA A 99 -9.12 22.15 1.20
CA ALA A 99 -10.25 22.72 1.93
C ALA A 99 -9.78 23.68 3.03
N THR A 100 -8.85 23.26 3.89
CA THR A 100 -8.27 24.09 4.95
C THR A 100 -7.49 25.26 4.37
N GLY A 101 -6.72 25.05 3.30
CA GLY A 101 -5.93 26.10 2.65
C GLY A 101 -6.80 27.24 2.10
N ALA A 102 -7.89 26.91 1.41
CA ALA A 102 -8.85 27.90 0.93
C ALA A 102 -9.47 28.70 2.08
N TYR A 103 -9.78 28.03 3.19
CA TYR A 103 -10.34 28.68 4.37
C TYR A 103 -9.34 29.61 5.08
N VAL A 104 -8.10 29.15 5.30
CA VAL A 104 -7.07 29.96 5.95
C VAL A 104 -6.76 31.23 5.14
N THR A 105 -6.81 31.16 3.81
CA THR A 105 -6.66 32.36 2.97
C THR A 105 -7.83 33.32 3.12
N GLU A 106 -9.07 32.84 3.05
CA GLU A 106 -10.26 33.70 3.23
C GLU A 106 -10.31 34.33 4.63
N TRP A 107 -9.92 33.58 5.66
CA TRP A 107 -9.94 34.03 7.05
C TRP A 107 -8.84 35.06 7.36
N ASN A 108 -7.62 34.86 6.83
CA ASN A 108 -6.53 35.82 7.00
C ASN A 108 -6.83 37.16 6.29
N ASP A 109 -7.48 37.12 5.12
CA ASP A 109 -7.90 38.33 4.42
C ASP A 109 -8.98 39.09 5.23
N TYR A 110 -9.87 38.38 5.92
CA TYR A 110 -10.89 38.98 6.79
C TYR A 110 -10.33 39.61 8.07
N LEU A 111 -9.31 39.00 8.70
CA LEU A 111 -8.70 39.51 9.94
C LEU A 111 -7.59 40.53 9.72
N GLY A 112 -6.94 40.52 8.55
CA GLY A 112 -5.86 41.46 8.21
C GLY A 112 -6.34 42.90 7.99
N ASP A 113 -7.63 43.09 7.67
CA ASP A 113 -8.17 44.39 7.24
C ASP A 113 -9.18 45.00 8.21
N TYR A 114 -9.61 44.27 9.25
CA TYR A 114 -10.57 44.78 10.22
C TYR A 114 -10.12 44.53 11.66
N ASP A 115 -9.61 45.60 12.28
CA ASP A 115 -9.80 45.93 13.70
C ASP A 115 -11.32 46.06 13.99
N TYR A 116 -12.13 45.05 13.70
CA TYR A 116 -13.55 45.05 14.07
C TYR A 116 -13.58 44.81 15.58
N PRO A 117 -13.97 45.80 16.40
CA PRO A 117 -14.15 45.58 17.82
C PRO A 117 -15.45 44.79 17.95
N THR A 118 -15.36 43.46 17.86
CA THR A 118 -16.48 42.59 18.20
C THR A 118 -16.79 42.82 19.67
N SER A 119 -18.04 43.14 19.99
CA SER A 119 -18.51 43.50 21.33
C SER A 119 -18.39 42.39 22.37
N ASN A 120 -17.91 41.20 21.98
CA ASN A 120 -17.71 40.06 22.86
C ASN A 120 -16.28 39.51 22.72
N PRO A 121 -15.38 39.78 23.67
CA PRO A 121 -13.99 39.32 23.60
C PRO A 121 -13.87 37.78 23.57
N ALA A 122 -14.84 37.07 24.15
CA ALA A 122 -14.87 35.60 24.15
C ALA A 122 -15.03 35.01 22.74
N THR A 123 -15.75 35.69 21.83
CA THR A 123 -15.89 35.23 20.45
C THR A 123 -14.64 35.51 19.63
N THR A 124 -13.93 36.61 19.91
CA THR A 124 -12.68 36.98 19.24
C THR A 124 -11.55 36.02 19.62
N ASP A 125 -11.43 35.69 20.91
CA ASP A 125 -10.43 34.75 21.41
C ASP A 125 -10.68 33.32 20.90
N ALA A 126 -11.94 32.88 20.85
CA ALA A 126 -12.31 31.59 20.27
C ALA A 126 -11.94 31.51 18.78
N ALA A 127 -12.26 32.54 18.00
CA ALA A 127 -11.99 32.56 16.57
C ALA A 127 -10.48 32.59 16.26
N ARG A 128 -9.69 33.34 17.05
CA ARG A 128 -8.22 33.36 16.96
C ARG A 128 -7.62 32.00 17.30
N ASN A 129 -8.11 31.34 18.36
CA ASN A 129 -7.66 30.01 18.75
C ASN A 129 -7.99 28.97 17.66
N THR A 130 -9.18 29.04 17.06
CA THR A 130 -9.58 28.18 15.94
C THR A 130 -8.65 28.37 14.73
N GLY A 131 -8.32 29.61 14.36
CA GLY A 131 -7.40 29.88 13.26
C GLY A 131 -5.99 29.32 13.49
N ILE A 132 -5.46 29.41 14.72
CA ILE A 132 -4.17 28.80 15.08
C ILE A 132 -4.25 27.28 14.99
N LEU A 133 -5.31 26.66 15.50
CA LEU A 133 -5.51 25.22 15.45
C LEU A 133 -5.61 24.71 14.00
N GLN A 134 -6.26 25.46 13.10
CA GLN A 134 -6.34 25.13 11.67
C GLN A 134 -4.97 25.21 10.98
N GLN A 135 -4.15 26.22 11.28
CA GLN A 135 -2.78 26.30 10.75
C GLN A 135 -1.92 25.12 11.23
N VAL A 136 -2.07 24.73 12.49
CA VAL A 136 -1.40 23.55 13.05
C VAL A 136 -1.90 22.28 12.38
N LEU A 137 -3.21 22.13 12.20
CA LEU A 137 -3.83 20.98 11.51
C LEU A 137 -3.33 20.86 10.07
N LEU A 138 -3.30 21.97 9.32
CA LEU A 138 -2.78 22.06 7.96
C LEU A 138 -1.32 21.61 7.87
N ALA A 139 -0.48 22.03 8.82
CA ALA A 139 0.92 21.63 8.88
C ALA A 139 1.05 20.12 9.11
N PHE A 140 0.26 19.54 10.02
CA PHE A 140 0.26 18.09 10.25
C PHE A 140 -0.33 17.30 9.09
N ASP A 141 -1.36 17.79 8.41
CA ASP A 141 -1.91 17.17 7.20
C ASP A 141 -0.89 17.14 6.05
N CYS A 142 -0.09 18.21 5.89
CA CYS A 142 1.03 18.22 4.96
C CYS A 142 2.08 17.15 5.31
N ILE A 143 2.43 17.02 6.58
CA ILE A 143 3.38 15.98 7.05
C ILE A 143 2.81 14.58 6.80
N LEU A 144 1.52 14.38 7.11
CA LEU A 144 0.81 13.12 6.92
C LEU A 144 0.81 12.73 5.43
N LEU A 145 0.52 13.69 4.53
CA LEU A 145 0.59 13.51 3.09
C LEU A 145 1.98 13.04 2.64
N VAL A 146 3.05 13.71 3.08
CA VAL A 146 4.42 13.36 2.71
C VAL A 146 4.76 11.94 3.17
N ILE A 147 4.40 11.57 4.41
CA ILE A 147 4.66 10.23 4.94
C ILE A 147 3.93 9.17 4.12
N HIS A 148 2.62 9.34 3.86
CA HIS A 148 1.84 8.37 3.08
C HIS A 148 2.27 8.31 1.61
N PHE A 149 2.74 9.42 1.04
CA PHE A 149 3.30 9.44 -0.30
C PHE A 149 4.61 8.63 -0.41
N VAL A 150 5.51 8.77 0.57
CA VAL A 150 6.74 7.97 0.63
C VAL A 150 6.42 6.48 0.84
N LEU A 151 5.46 6.17 1.71
CA LEU A 151 4.97 4.80 1.92
C LEU A 151 4.33 4.23 0.66
N PHE A 152 3.59 5.03 -0.10
CA PHE A 152 3.00 4.67 -1.38
C PHE A 152 4.06 4.31 -2.42
N ILE A 153 5.08 5.15 -2.61
CA ILE A 153 6.21 4.84 -3.52
C ILE A 153 6.88 3.54 -3.09
N GLY A 154 7.11 3.38 -1.80
CA GLY A 154 7.64 2.16 -1.21
C GLY A 154 6.84 0.91 -1.54
N ALA A 155 5.52 0.99 -1.37
CA ALA A 155 4.59 -0.09 -1.68
C ALA A 155 4.57 -0.40 -3.20
N CYS A 156 4.64 0.61 -4.06
CA CYS A 156 4.75 0.43 -5.51
C CYS A 156 6.03 -0.33 -5.90
N VAL A 157 7.16 -0.02 -5.26
CA VAL A 157 8.42 -0.75 -5.46
C VAL A 157 8.32 -2.20 -4.96
N GLU A 158 7.68 -2.44 -3.81
CA GLU A 158 7.41 -3.80 -3.31
C GLU A 158 6.55 -4.59 -4.30
N VAL A 159 5.44 -4.02 -4.78
CA VAL A 159 4.57 -4.65 -5.78
C VAL A 159 5.35 -4.96 -7.05
N HIS A 160 6.16 -4.03 -7.56
CA HIS A 160 6.97 -4.25 -8.75
C HIS A 160 7.96 -5.40 -8.55
N LYS A 161 8.67 -5.45 -7.42
CA LYS A 161 9.60 -6.53 -7.08
C LYS A 161 8.89 -7.88 -6.96
N THR A 162 7.74 -7.93 -6.29
CA THR A 162 6.94 -9.15 -6.17
C THR A 162 6.42 -9.62 -7.53
N ASN A 163 5.96 -8.70 -8.37
CA ASN A 163 5.49 -9.03 -9.72
C ASN A 163 6.64 -9.52 -10.62
N LYS A 164 7.83 -8.92 -10.51
CA LYS A 164 9.03 -9.39 -11.22
C LYS A 164 9.41 -10.80 -10.77
N ALA A 165 9.47 -11.05 -9.45
CA ALA A 165 9.77 -12.37 -8.90
C ALA A 165 8.73 -13.45 -9.28
N LYS A 166 7.45 -13.08 -9.45
CA LYS A 166 6.40 -13.99 -9.95
C LYS A 166 6.52 -14.29 -11.45
N ARG A 167 7.04 -13.34 -12.25
CA ARG A 167 7.27 -13.52 -13.69
C ARG A 167 8.50 -14.38 -13.97
N GLU A 168 9.47 -14.37 -13.07
CA GLU A 168 10.61 -15.29 -13.09
C GLU A 168 10.16 -16.67 -12.57
N THR A 169 9.37 -17.38 -13.37
CA THR A 169 8.86 -18.72 -13.08
C THR A 169 10.01 -19.66 -12.72
N LYS A 170 10.11 -20.05 -11.44
CA LYS A 170 10.94 -21.20 -11.04
C LYS A 170 10.28 -22.46 -11.56
N THR A 171 10.74 -22.99 -12.69
CA THR A 171 10.47 -24.36 -13.11
C THR A 171 11.10 -25.29 -12.08
N ILE A 172 10.28 -25.96 -11.28
CA ILE A 172 10.76 -26.99 -10.36
C ILE A 172 10.90 -28.28 -11.19
N PHE A 173 12.15 -28.65 -11.51
CA PHE A 173 12.44 -29.95 -12.09
C PHE A 173 12.37 -31.00 -10.97
N ILE A 174 11.39 -31.89 -11.03
CA ILE A 174 11.33 -33.06 -10.15
C ILE A 174 12.25 -34.11 -10.77
N ALA A 175 13.32 -34.50 -10.07
CA ALA A 175 14.18 -35.58 -10.50
C ALA A 175 13.38 -36.90 -10.40
N VAL A 176 13.09 -37.52 -11.55
CA VAL A 176 12.47 -38.85 -11.59
C VAL A 176 13.57 -39.88 -11.28
N PRO A 177 13.38 -40.77 -10.28
CA PRO A 177 14.35 -41.81 -9.99
C PRO A 177 14.49 -42.76 -11.19
N PRO A 178 15.73 -43.19 -11.54
CA PRO A 178 15.97 -44.08 -12.66
C PRO A 178 15.26 -45.43 -12.44
N GLY A 179 14.34 -45.79 -13.34
CA GLY A 179 13.57 -47.03 -13.30
C GLY A 179 12.14 -46.91 -12.75
N GLY A 180 11.69 -45.71 -12.36
CA GLY A 180 10.27 -45.48 -12.04
C GLY A 180 9.41 -45.34 -13.30
N PRO A 181 8.12 -45.71 -13.26
CA PRO A 181 7.19 -45.38 -14.35
C PRO A 181 7.18 -43.86 -14.56
N LEU A 182 7.35 -43.44 -15.82
CA LEU A 182 7.27 -42.03 -16.21
C LEU A 182 5.93 -41.47 -15.70
N PRO A 183 5.92 -40.42 -14.86
CA PRO A 183 4.67 -39.75 -14.54
C PRO A 183 4.15 -39.12 -15.83
N GLU A 184 3.11 -39.71 -16.40
CA GLU A 184 2.40 -39.28 -17.62
C GLU A 184 1.79 -37.87 -17.47
N GLN A 185 1.79 -37.32 -16.26
CA GLN A 185 1.31 -36.00 -15.97
C GLN A 185 2.48 -35.13 -15.53
N VAL A 186 3.02 -34.37 -16.48
CA VAL A 186 3.64 -33.09 -16.15
C VAL A 186 2.54 -32.28 -15.46
N PHE A 187 2.50 -32.32 -14.13
CA PHE A 187 1.69 -31.42 -13.34
C PHE A 187 2.27 -30.02 -13.54
N HIS A 188 1.87 -29.37 -14.62
CA HIS A 188 1.74 -27.93 -14.61
C HIS A 188 0.74 -27.66 -13.48
N VAL A 189 1.23 -27.34 -12.29
CA VAL A 189 0.39 -26.75 -11.26
C VAL A 189 -0.24 -25.56 -11.95
N ALA A 190 -1.54 -25.67 -12.26
CA ALA A 190 -2.30 -24.61 -12.85
C ALA A 190 -2.16 -23.42 -11.90
N GLN A 191 -1.31 -22.49 -12.30
CA GLN A 191 -1.17 -21.22 -11.61
C GLN A 191 -2.60 -20.65 -11.56
N PRO A 192 -3.13 -20.24 -10.39
CA PRO A 192 -4.42 -19.57 -10.37
C PRO A 192 -4.28 -18.31 -11.22
N THR A 193 -4.82 -18.37 -12.43
CA THR A 193 -4.78 -17.33 -13.45
C THR A 193 -5.75 -16.22 -13.07
N SER A 194 -5.52 -15.56 -11.93
CA SER A 194 -6.23 -14.34 -11.55
C SER A 194 -5.48 -13.07 -11.95
N SER A 195 -4.64 -13.14 -13.00
CA SER A 195 -4.19 -11.92 -13.67
C SER A 195 -5.36 -11.37 -14.49
N ILE A 196 -6.09 -10.43 -13.91
CA ILE A 196 -7.01 -9.55 -14.65
C ILE A 196 -6.17 -8.84 -15.72
N ARG A 197 -6.21 -9.37 -16.94
CA ARG A 197 -5.54 -8.81 -18.11
C ARG A 197 -6.46 -7.72 -18.65
N TRP A 198 -6.23 -6.47 -18.23
CA TRP A 198 -6.86 -5.29 -18.83
C TRP A 198 -6.30 -5.08 -20.23
N GLY A 199 -6.87 -5.78 -21.20
CA GLY A 199 -6.65 -5.57 -22.62
C GLY A 199 -7.97 -5.74 -23.36
N PRO A 200 -8.14 -5.13 -24.53
CA PRO A 200 -9.34 -5.33 -25.35
C PRO A 200 -9.55 -6.83 -25.57
N PRO A 201 -10.80 -7.33 -25.52
CA PRO A 201 -11.09 -8.74 -25.71
C PRO A 201 -10.59 -9.15 -27.08
N THR A 202 -9.42 -9.80 -27.13
CA THR A 202 -8.96 -10.44 -28.35
C THR A 202 -9.99 -11.50 -28.71
N PRO A 203 -10.53 -11.49 -29.94
CA PRO A 203 -11.47 -12.50 -30.37
C PRO A 203 -10.87 -13.87 -30.08
N ARG A 204 -11.68 -14.70 -29.44
CA ARG A 204 -11.40 -16.07 -29.05
C ARG A 204 -11.02 -16.84 -30.32
N SER A 205 -9.75 -16.81 -30.69
CA SER A 205 -9.21 -17.65 -31.74
C SER A 205 -9.49 -19.07 -31.29
N GLN A 206 -10.31 -19.77 -32.09
CA GLN A 206 -10.52 -21.21 -31.98
C GLN A 206 -9.21 -21.85 -31.57
N GLN A 207 -9.26 -22.50 -30.42
CA GLN A 207 -8.18 -23.27 -29.86
C GLN A 207 -7.96 -24.44 -30.83
N THR A 208 -7.15 -24.23 -31.86
CA THR A 208 -6.62 -25.33 -32.65
C THR A 208 -5.94 -26.27 -31.65
N PRO A 209 -6.32 -27.56 -31.63
CA PRO A 209 -5.66 -28.52 -30.77
C PRO A 209 -4.15 -28.42 -31.00
N PRO A 210 -3.33 -28.45 -29.94
CA PRO A 210 -1.88 -28.41 -30.10
C PRO A 210 -1.49 -29.50 -31.09
N PRO A 211 -0.61 -29.21 -32.07
CA PRO A 211 -0.09 -30.26 -32.94
C PRO A 211 0.46 -31.35 -32.02
N GLN A 212 -0.12 -32.55 -32.12
CA GLN A 212 0.44 -33.72 -31.48
C GLN A 212 1.85 -33.82 -32.01
N VAL A 213 2.83 -33.53 -31.14
CA VAL A 213 4.23 -33.78 -31.43
C VAL A 213 4.31 -35.28 -31.62
N VAL A 214 4.35 -35.69 -32.89
CA VAL A 214 4.62 -37.06 -33.29
C VAL A 214 5.96 -37.39 -32.65
N GLN A 215 5.87 -38.15 -31.57
CA GLN A 215 7.01 -38.61 -30.80
C GLN A 215 7.77 -39.54 -31.75
N TYR A 216 8.87 -39.02 -32.31
CA TYR A 216 9.73 -39.75 -33.22
C TYR A 216 10.34 -40.91 -32.43
N ALA A 217 9.71 -42.08 -32.54
CA ALA A 217 10.25 -43.33 -32.07
C ALA A 217 11.34 -43.76 -33.06
N GLY A 218 12.60 -43.64 -32.63
CA GLY A 218 13.72 -44.25 -33.33
C GLY A 218 14.86 -43.28 -33.56
N TYR A 219 15.86 -43.35 -32.68
CA TYR A 219 17.26 -43.47 -33.08
C TYR A 219 18.01 -44.11 -31.92
N TYR A 220 18.20 -45.42 -32.00
CA TYR A 220 19.26 -46.09 -31.25
C TYR A 220 20.59 -45.51 -31.75
N ALA A 221 21.28 -44.76 -30.90
CA ALA A 221 22.71 -44.58 -31.00
C ALA A 221 23.36 -45.63 -30.06
N PRO A 222 24.19 -46.55 -30.56
CA PRO A 222 24.88 -47.52 -29.71
C PRO A 222 25.80 -46.80 -28.72
N GLU A 223 25.84 -47.33 -27.48
CA GLU A 223 26.64 -46.85 -26.36
C GLU A 223 28.12 -46.62 -26.72
N PRO A 224 28.71 -45.47 -26.35
CA PRO A 224 30.14 -45.37 -26.17
C PRO A 224 30.53 -46.14 -24.91
N GLN A 225 31.30 -47.22 -25.07
CA GLN A 225 31.98 -47.91 -23.97
C GLN A 225 32.73 -46.91 -23.08
N ALA A 226 32.37 -46.90 -21.80
CA ALA A 226 33.04 -46.12 -20.78
C ALA A 226 34.48 -46.62 -20.58
N GLY A 227 35.46 -45.79 -20.95
CA GLY A 227 36.83 -45.91 -20.46
C GLY A 227 36.93 -45.50 -18.98
N PRO A 228 37.85 -46.09 -18.20
CA PRO A 228 38.00 -45.80 -16.78
C PRO A 228 38.63 -44.41 -16.59
N GLY A 229 37.85 -43.43 -16.13
CA GLY A 229 38.40 -42.11 -15.78
C GLY A 229 37.42 -40.93 -15.64
N ALA A 230 36.10 -41.14 -15.58
CA ALA A 230 35.16 -40.03 -15.48
C ALA A 230 35.04 -39.49 -14.04
N VAL A 231 35.51 -38.26 -13.86
CA VAL A 231 35.46 -37.46 -12.62
C VAL A 231 34.00 -37.17 -12.23
N PRO A 232 33.63 -37.24 -10.94
CA PRO A 232 32.26 -36.95 -10.51
C PRO A 232 31.92 -35.47 -10.73
N VAL A 233 30.82 -35.23 -11.45
CA VAL A 233 30.22 -33.89 -11.59
C VAL A 233 29.55 -33.52 -10.26
N VAL A 234 30.13 -32.52 -9.59
CA VAL A 234 29.57 -31.91 -8.38
C VAL A 234 28.38 -31.04 -8.77
N TYR A 235 27.17 -31.44 -8.37
CA TYR A 235 25.99 -30.60 -8.51
C TYR A 235 26.04 -29.48 -7.46
N GLN A 236 26.28 -28.26 -7.93
CA GLN A 236 26.18 -27.04 -7.14
C GLN A 236 24.70 -26.81 -6.79
N GLN A 237 24.32 -27.03 -5.53
CA GLN A 237 22.97 -26.68 -5.05
C GLN A 237 22.79 -25.16 -5.13
N PRO A 238 21.73 -24.65 -5.81
CA PRO A 238 21.41 -23.24 -5.76
C PRO A 238 20.92 -22.88 -4.34
N PHE A 239 21.71 -22.03 -3.71
CA PHE A 239 21.49 -21.39 -2.41
C PHE A 239 20.03 -20.91 -2.28
N GLN A 240 19.25 -21.58 -1.42
CA GLN A 240 17.95 -21.07 -0.98
C GLN A 240 18.19 -19.94 0.03
N GLY A 241 18.29 -18.72 -0.48
CA GLY A 241 18.29 -17.51 0.35
C GLY A 241 16.94 -17.36 1.06
N PHE A 242 16.93 -17.67 2.36
CA PHE A 242 15.91 -17.24 3.30
C PHE A 242 15.98 -15.71 3.42
N TYR A 243 14.88 -15.02 3.14
CA TYR A 243 14.74 -13.61 3.49
C TYR A 243 14.22 -13.51 4.93
N ALA A 244 15.09 -13.07 5.83
CA ALA A 244 14.80 -12.49 7.13
C ALA A 244 14.90 -10.96 7.05
#